data_AF-A0A8B6XNK2-F1
#
_entry.id   AF-A0A8B6XNK2-F1
#
_cell.length_a   1.000
_cell.length_b   1.000
_cell.length_c   1.000
_cell.angle_alpha   90.00
_cell.angle_beta   90.00
_cell.angle_gamma   90.00
#
_symmetry.space_group_name_H-M   'P 1'
#
loop_
_entity.id
_entity.type
_entity.pdbx_description
1 polymer ?
#
loop_
_entity_poly.entity_id
_entity_poly.type
_entity_poly.pdbx_seq_one_letter_code
_entity_poly.pdbx_strand_id
1 'polypeptide(L)'
;MVISGICVFFFWFVTTPTETLIMACLFSGVSVAGWNALDALALEQYPTNLRSTSFGLQSGVGRVAAVLGNVVFGEMVDLHCSIPLLTVAVMLFIGGLSAIKLQKTEKTALK
;
A
#
# COMPACT_ATOMS: atom_id res chain seq x y z
N MET A 1 -3.49 -6.20 0.02
CA MET A 1 -2.05 -5.88 0.12
C MET A 1 -1.17 -6.97 -0.49
N VAL A 2 -1.24 -8.23 -0.05
CA VAL A 2 -0.45 -9.30 -0.70
C VAL A 2 -0.97 -9.67 -2.10
N ILE A 3 -2.29 -9.77 -2.26
CA ILE A 3 -2.95 -10.04 -3.56
C ILE A 3 -2.58 -8.96 -4.58
N SER A 4 -2.61 -7.68 -4.16
CA SER A 4 -2.23 -6.55 -5.00
C SER A 4 -0.75 -6.56 -5.37
N GLY A 5 0.16 -7.03 -4.49
CA GLY A 5 1.58 -7.22 -4.83
C GLY A 5 1.82 -8.35 -5.85
N ILE A 6 1.07 -9.45 -5.77
CA ILE A 6 1.15 -10.57 -6.72
C ILE A 6 0.65 -10.17 -8.11
N CYS A 7 -0.42 -9.37 -8.19
CA CYS A 7 -0.92 -8.86 -9.48
C CYS A 7 0.11 -8.03 -10.25
N VAL A 8 1.07 -7.37 -9.56
CA VAL A 8 2.09 -6.54 -10.23
C VAL A 8 3.32 -7.33 -10.67
N PHE A 9 3.51 -8.57 -10.21
CA PHE A 9 4.48 -9.47 -10.88
C PHE A 9 4.05 -9.81 -12.32
N PHE A 10 2.74 -9.80 -12.60
CA PHE A 10 2.20 -9.97 -13.94
C PHE A 10 2.38 -8.74 -14.85
N PHE A 11 2.60 -7.56 -14.26
CA PHE A 11 2.89 -6.33 -15.02
C PHE A 11 4.20 -6.41 -15.80
N TRP A 12 5.15 -7.22 -15.34
CA TRP A 12 6.43 -7.44 -16.03
C TRP A 12 6.25 -8.04 -17.44
N PHE A 13 5.17 -8.80 -17.65
CA PHE A 13 4.87 -9.42 -18.95
C PHE A 13 4.07 -8.51 -19.88
N VAL A 14 3.58 -7.37 -19.37
CA VAL A 14 2.77 -6.41 -20.12
C VAL A 14 3.68 -5.38 -20.76
N THR A 15 3.76 -5.43 -22.09
CA THR A 15 4.58 -4.50 -22.90
C THR A 15 3.75 -3.33 -23.45
N THR A 16 2.42 -3.42 -23.35
CA THR A 16 1.48 -2.50 -24.00
C THR A 16 0.92 -1.46 -23.01
N PRO A 17 0.90 -0.16 -23.35
CA PRO A 17 0.49 0.91 -22.43
C PRO A 17 -0.97 0.80 -21.97
N THR A 18 -1.87 0.29 -22.81
CA THR A 18 -3.28 0.06 -22.47
C THR A 18 -3.46 -1.03 -21.42
N GLU A 19 -2.67 -2.10 -21.50
CA GLU A 19 -2.70 -3.20 -20.53
C GLU A 19 -2.12 -2.76 -19.18
N THR A 20 -1.05 -1.94 -19.19
CA THR A 20 -0.48 -1.28 -18.00
C THR A 20 -1.55 -0.45 -17.29
N LEU A 21 -2.35 0.33 -18.03
CA LEU A 21 -3.42 1.15 -17.44
C LEU A 21 -4.53 0.31 -16.81
N ILE A 22 -4.98 -0.75 -17.50
CA ILE A 22 -6.04 -1.64 -16.98
C ILE A 22 -5.58 -2.30 -15.68
N MET A 23 -4.36 -2.83 -15.65
CA MET A 23 -3.82 -3.48 -14.47
C MET A 23 -3.57 -2.47 -13.33
N ALA A 24 -3.19 -1.22 -13.63
CA ALA A 24 -3.05 -0.16 -12.63
C ALA A 24 -4.40 0.19 -11.98
N CYS A 25 -5.48 0.24 -12.76
CA CYS A 25 -6.83 0.46 -12.26
C CYS A 25 -7.29 -0.67 -11.32
N LEU A 26 -7.08 -1.93 -11.72
CA LEU A 26 -7.39 -3.09 -10.87
C LEU A 26 -6.59 -3.06 -9.57
N PHE A 27 -5.29 -2.79 -9.67
CA PHE A 27 -4.39 -2.66 -8.54
C PHE A 27 -4.83 -1.54 -7.57
N SER A 28 -5.24 -0.38 -8.09
CA SER A 28 -5.75 0.74 -7.30
C SER A 28 -7.04 0.34 -6.55
N GLY A 29 -7.98 -0.31 -7.24
CA GLY A 29 -9.24 -0.79 -6.62
C GLY A 29 -9.00 -1.74 -5.45
N VAL A 30 -8.12 -2.74 -5.61
CA VAL A 30 -7.77 -3.68 -4.54
C VAL A 30 -7.03 -2.98 -3.39
N SER A 31 -6.19 -2.00 -3.69
CA SER A 31 -5.46 -1.23 -2.69
C SER A 31 -6.38 -0.37 -1.85
N VAL A 32 -7.34 0.33 -2.48
CA VAL A 32 -8.36 1.13 -1.78
C VAL A 32 -9.22 0.23 -0.91
N ALA A 33 -9.67 -0.92 -1.40
CA ALA A 33 -10.46 -1.87 -0.60
C ALA A 33 -9.69 -2.33 0.65
N GLY A 34 -8.39 -2.62 0.51
CA GLY A 34 -7.56 -2.98 1.65
C GLY A 34 -7.33 -1.83 2.64
N TRP A 35 -7.19 -0.59 2.15
CA TRP A 35 -7.06 0.59 3.02
C TRP A 35 -8.32 0.81 3.87
N ASN A 36 -9.50 0.71 3.26
CA ASN A 36 -10.77 0.81 3.98
C ASN A 36 -10.92 -0.26 5.06
N ALA A 37 -10.48 -1.50 4.78
CA ALA A 37 -10.50 -2.57 5.76
C ALA A 37 -9.54 -2.29 6.95
N LEU A 38 -8.36 -1.72 6.68
CA LEU A 38 -7.42 -1.32 7.73
C LEU A 38 -7.95 -0.19 8.61
N ASP A 39 -8.59 0.82 8.01
CA ASP A 39 -9.22 1.91 8.75
C ASP A 39 -10.36 1.38 9.65
N ALA A 40 -11.20 0.47 9.15
CA ALA A 40 -12.24 -0.17 9.96
C ALA A 40 -11.65 -0.96 11.14
N LEU A 41 -10.60 -1.75 10.90
CA LEU A 41 -9.93 -2.52 11.96
C LEU A 41 -9.25 -1.61 12.99
N ALA A 42 -8.58 -0.54 12.55
CA ALA A 42 -7.98 0.44 13.44
C ALA A 42 -9.03 1.09 14.34
N LEU A 43 -10.21 1.39 13.79
CA LEU A 43 -11.33 1.89 14.57
C LEU A 43 -11.74 0.87 15.66
N GLU A 44 -11.87 -0.41 15.33
CA GLU A 44 -12.28 -1.45 16.29
C GLU A 44 -11.23 -1.71 17.39
N GLN A 45 -9.94 -1.59 17.07
CA GLN A 45 -8.84 -1.94 17.98
C GLN A 45 -8.45 -0.83 18.96
N TYR A 46 -8.64 0.44 18.60
CA TYR A 46 -8.26 1.57 19.45
C TYR A 46 -9.44 2.08 20.28
N PRO A 47 -9.26 2.32 21.61
CA PRO A 47 -10.28 2.96 22.43
C PRO A 47 -10.56 4.38 21.93
N THR A 48 -11.79 4.86 22.14
CA THR A 48 -12.34 6.10 21.53
C THR A 48 -11.44 7.34 21.70
N ASN A 49 -10.73 7.42 22.83
CA ASN A 49 -9.83 8.54 23.15
C ASN A 49 -8.52 8.55 22.34
N LEU A 50 -8.11 7.42 21.75
CA LEU A 50 -6.84 7.29 21.03
C LEU A 50 -7.00 7.22 19.50
N ARG A 51 -8.22 7.02 18.98
CA ARG A 51 -8.50 7.00 17.53
C ARG A 51 -7.99 8.27 16.83
N SER A 52 -8.31 9.46 17.34
CA SER A 52 -7.91 10.72 16.69
C SER A 52 -6.40 10.88 16.57
N THR A 53 -5.65 10.40 17.57
CA THR A 53 -4.19 10.47 17.59
C THR A 53 -3.57 9.48 16.58
N SER A 54 -4.10 8.25 16.48
CA SER A 54 -3.59 7.27 15.51
C SER A 54 -3.85 7.71 14.06
N PHE A 55 -5.05 8.19 13.74
CA PHE A 55 -5.35 8.76 12.41
C PHE A 55 -4.55 10.03 12.13
N GLY A 56 -4.29 10.86 13.14
CA GLY A 56 -3.44 12.04 13.01
C GLY A 56 -2.00 11.70 12.65
N LEU A 57 -1.41 10.71 13.34
CA LEU A 57 -0.07 10.19 13.03
C LEU A 57 -0.03 9.52 11.65
N GLN A 58 -1.02 8.70 11.30
CA GLN A 58 -1.18 8.09 9.97
C GLN A 58 -1.17 9.18 8.88
N SER A 59 -1.94 10.25 9.06
CA SER A 59 -2.03 11.35 8.10
C SER A 59 -0.70 12.12 7.99
N GLY A 60 -0.04 12.39 9.12
CA GLY A 60 1.27 13.05 9.16
C GLY A 60 2.32 12.24 8.39
N VAL A 61 2.43 10.93 8.68
CA VAL A 61 3.34 10.02 7.98
C VAL A 61 2.98 9.92 6.49
N GLY A 62 1.68 9.85 6.16
CA GLY A 62 1.20 9.80 4.78
C GLY A 62 1.65 11.01 3.95
N ARG A 63 1.65 12.21 4.53
CA ARG A 63 2.14 13.43 3.85
C ARG A 63 3.65 13.39 3.61
N VAL A 64 4.44 12.96 4.61
CA VAL A 64 5.89 12.82 4.46
C VAL A 64 6.23 11.77 3.39
N ALA A 65 5.55 10.62 3.43
CA ALA A 65 5.67 9.58 2.43
C ALA A 65 5.30 10.07 1.02
N ALA A 66 4.26 10.90 0.89
CA ALA A 66 3.87 11.48 -0.39
C ALA A 66 4.93 12.44 -0.95
N VAL A 67 5.56 13.28 -0.12
CA VAL A 67 6.65 14.16 -0.56
C VAL A 67 7.85 13.35 -1.04
N LEU A 68 8.30 12.39 -0.22
CA LEU A 68 9.42 11.51 -0.59
C LEU A 68 9.11 10.69 -1.85
N GLY A 69 7.89 10.15 -1.96
CA GLY A 69 7.43 9.42 -3.13
C GLY A 69 7.48 10.29 -4.39
N ASN A 70 6.95 11.50 -4.37
CA ASN A 70 6.98 12.37 -5.54
C ASN A 70 8.42 12.72 -5.98
N VAL A 71 9.34 12.96 -5.04
CA VAL A 71 10.75 13.20 -5.37
C VAL A 71 11.38 11.97 -6.02
N VAL A 72 11.23 10.79 -5.42
CA VAL A 72 11.81 9.54 -5.97
C VAL A 72 11.20 9.19 -7.33
N PHE A 73 9.89 9.35 -7.49
CA PHE A 73 9.22 9.11 -8.77
C PHE A 73 9.59 10.15 -9.84
N GLY A 74 9.79 11.40 -9.45
CA GLY A 74 10.21 12.47 -10.35
C GLY A 74 11.58 12.17 -10.99
N GLU A 75 12.50 11.59 -10.23
CA GLU A 75 13.81 11.17 -10.75
C GLU A 75 13.70 9.90 -11.62
N MET A 76 12.76 8.99 -11.31
CA MET A 76 12.64 7.69 -12.01
C MET A 76 11.77 7.73 -13.26
N VAL A 77 10.83 8.68 -13.37
CA VAL A 77 9.92 8.79 -14.52
C VAL A 77 10.63 9.20 -15.81
N ASP A 78 11.76 9.93 -15.69
CA ASP A 78 12.55 10.42 -16.82
C ASP A 78 13.29 9.29 -17.57
N LEU A 79 13.53 8.14 -16.91
CA LEU A 79 14.31 7.03 -17.46
C LEU A 79 13.45 5.89 -18.01
N HIS A 80 12.42 5.42 -17.29
CA HIS A 80 11.48 4.38 -17.77
C HIS A 80 10.18 4.36 -16.94
N CYS A 81 9.03 4.42 -17.62
CA CYS A 81 7.68 4.40 -17.00
C CYS A 81 7.38 3.14 -16.16
N SER A 82 8.06 2.02 -16.43
CA SER A 82 7.80 0.74 -15.75
C SER A 82 8.50 0.61 -14.37
N ILE A 83 9.61 1.32 -14.16
CA ILE A 83 10.44 1.22 -12.94
C ILE A 83 9.73 1.75 -11.68
N PRO A 84 9.04 2.92 -11.72
CA PRO A 84 8.34 3.42 -10.54
C PRO A 84 7.19 2.49 -10.11
N LEU A 85 6.49 1.91 -11.09
CA LEU A 85 5.40 0.96 -10.88
C LEU A 85 5.88 -0.32 -10.18
N LEU A 86 7.04 -0.84 -10.59
CA LEU A 86 7.70 -1.97 -9.93
C LEU A 86 8.10 -1.63 -8.48
N THR A 87 8.64 -0.43 -8.26
CA THR A 87 9.10 0.02 -6.94
C THR A 87 7.94 0.06 -5.93
N VAL A 88 6.79 0.59 -6.35
CA VAL A 88 5.56 0.59 -5.54
C VAL A 88 5.11 -0.81 -5.19
N ALA A 89 5.12 -1.71 -6.17
CA ALA A 89 4.70 -3.09 -5.97
C ALA A 89 5.55 -3.82 -4.93
N VAL A 90 6.88 -3.66 -4.99
CA VAL A 90 7.80 -4.24 -4.01
C VAL A 90 7.50 -3.70 -2.62
N MET A 91 7.32 -2.38 -2.48
CA MET A 91 6.97 -1.78 -1.18
C MET A 91 5.65 -2.34 -0.63
N LEU A 92 4.63 -2.51 -1.46
CA LEU A 92 3.34 -3.05 -1.06
C LEU A 92 3.37 -4.54 -0.75
N PHE A 93 4.21 -5.30 -1.46
CA PHE A 93 4.41 -6.71 -1.18
C PHE A 93 5.07 -6.89 0.19
N ILE A 94 6.11 -6.10 0.48
CA ILE A 94 6.78 -6.08 1.79
C ILE A 94 5.80 -5.64 2.88
N GLY A 95 5.03 -4.57 2.64
CA GLY A 95 3.97 -4.12 3.54
C GLY A 95 2.91 -5.19 3.80
N GLY A 96 2.45 -5.87 2.76
CA GLY A 96 1.51 -6.99 2.88
C GLY A 96 2.08 -8.17 3.66
N LEU A 97 3.36 -8.52 3.48
CA LEU A 97 4.02 -9.57 4.25
C LEU A 97 4.12 -9.21 5.73
N SER A 98 4.48 -7.95 6.04
CA SER A 98 4.55 -7.47 7.41
C SER A 98 3.18 -7.49 8.09
N ALA A 99 2.09 -7.20 7.37
CA ALA A 99 0.73 -7.30 7.90
C ALA A 99 0.37 -8.75 8.30
N ILE A 100 0.75 -9.75 7.51
CA ILE A 100 0.53 -11.17 7.85
C ILE A 100 1.30 -11.55 9.12
N LYS A 101 2.55 -11.07 9.26
CA LYS A 101 3.35 -11.28 10.47
C LYS A 101 2.70 -10.64 11.70
N LEU A 102 2.09 -9.46 11.56
CA LEU A 102 1.42 -8.73 12.63
C LEU A 102 0.09 -9.37 13.07
N GLN A 103 -0.73 -9.85 12.11
CA GLN A 103 -1.96 -10.60 12.41
C GLN A 103 -1.69 -11.85 13.27
N LYS A 104 -0.49 -12.41 13.17
CA LYS A 104 -0.07 -13.55 13.98
C LYS A 104 0.14 -13.19 15.46
N THR A 105 0.44 -11.92 15.76
CA THR A 105 0.68 -11.41 17.12
C THR A 105 -0.62 -11.05 17.82
N GLU A 106 -1.64 -10.57 17.09
CA GLU A 106 -2.95 -10.22 17.67
C GLU A 106 -3.70 -11.42 18.25
N LYS A 107 -3.50 -12.61 17.69
CA LYS A 107 -4.12 -13.85 18.22
C LYS A 107 -3.57 -14.30 19.57
N THR A 108 -2.52 -13.67 20.10
CA THR A 108 -1.82 -14.18 21.30
C THR A 108 -2.20 -13.49 22.61
N ALA A 109 -2.60 -12.22 22.69
CA ALA A 109 -3.24 -11.69 23.91
C ALA A 109 -3.56 -10.20 23.77
N LEU A 110 -4.83 -9.83 23.92
CA LEU A 110 -5.22 -8.82 24.91
C LEU A 110 -6.40 -9.42 25.68
N LYS A 111 -6.07 -10.00 26.83
CA LYS A 111 -7.02 -10.36 27.88
C LYS A 111 -7.10 -9.21 28.87
#